data_AF-A0AAP2CBM5-F1
#
_entry.id   AF-A0AAP2CBM5-F1
#
_cell.length_a   1.000
_cell.length_b   1.000
_cell.length_c   1.000
_cell.angle_alpha   90.00
_cell.angle_beta   90.00
_cell.angle_gamma   90.00
#
_symmetry.space_group_name_H-M   'P 1'
#
loop_
_entity.id
_entity.type
_entity.pdbx_description
1 polymer ?
#
loop_
_entity_poly.entity_id
_entity_poly.type
_entity_poly.pdbx_seq_one_letter_code
_entity_poly.pdbx_strand_id
1 'polypeptide(L)'
;MAVRVAEADAPWALPVLYRDAVLAVVDKPNGLMAHASPMARGESDFALDRLRRQFGADVFLAHRLDRATSGCLLVAFDRGIAAELGRAFMARGVDKTYLALCRGWPEARFSVDHPLDGGPGKPEKKPALTHFERLATAELPVPSGGFETTRFSLLRCRPETGRWRQIRRHLKHAMHHLVGDSSHGDGRRNRIARMQLGVHRMLLHAWQLGFAHPVSGARLVVTAPPDAEWRRLCERLGLDPALLDAAPMDGAAAP
;
A
#
# COMPACT_ATOMS: atom_id res chain seq x y z
N MET A 1 -17.17 -18.95 -11.42
CA MET A 1 -17.39 -17.63 -12.04
C MET A 1 -16.84 -16.57 -11.09
N ALA A 2 -15.85 -15.79 -11.54
CA ALA A 2 -15.40 -14.61 -10.79
C ALA A 2 -16.43 -13.51 -10.98
N VAL A 3 -16.97 -12.97 -9.88
CA VAL A 3 -17.95 -11.87 -9.94
C VAL A 3 -17.25 -10.61 -9.44
N ARG A 4 -17.11 -9.61 -10.31
CA ARG A 4 -16.87 -8.22 -9.87
C ARG A 4 -18.19 -7.73 -9.28
N VAL A 5 -18.31 -7.71 -7.96
CA VAL A 5 -19.47 -7.14 -7.28
C VAL A 5 -19.10 -5.73 -6.84
N ALA A 6 -19.61 -4.73 -7.55
CA ALA A 6 -19.67 -3.38 -7.03
C ALA A 6 -21.09 -3.15 -6.52
N GLU A 7 -21.23 -3.07 -5.19
CA GLU A 7 -21.97 -1.98 -4.52
C GLU A 7 -21.73 -2.07 -3.01
N ALA A 8 -21.13 -1.02 -2.46
CA ALA A 8 -21.02 -0.81 -1.03
C ALA A 8 -22.25 0.02 -0.60
N ASP A 9 -23.41 -0.63 -0.44
CA ASP A 9 -24.68 0.04 -0.08
C ASP A 9 -24.69 0.65 1.32
N ALA A 10 -23.64 0.40 2.11
CA ALA A 10 -23.49 0.98 3.43
C ALA A 10 -22.12 1.66 3.57
N PRO A 11 -22.03 2.80 4.29
CA PRO A 11 -20.79 3.58 4.44
C PRO A 11 -19.65 2.83 5.16
N TRP A 12 -19.95 1.68 5.75
CA TRP A 12 -18.97 0.79 6.37
C TRP A 12 -18.43 -0.27 5.40
N ALA A 13 -19.14 -0.63 4.33
CA ALA A 13 -18.73 -1.68 3.42
C ALA A 13 -17.44 -1.30 2.66
N LEU A 14 -16.58 -2.29 2.46
CA LEU A 14 -15.33 -2.14 1.72
C LEU A 14 -15.54 -2.63 0.28
N PRO A 15 -15.06 -1.90 -0.75
CA PRO A 15 -15.17 -2.35 -2.13
C PRO A 15 -14.53 -3.73 -2.33
N VAL A 16 -15.27 -4.65 -2.94
CA VAL A 16 -14.79 -6.01 -3.23
C VAL A 16 -14.20 -6.03 -4.63
N LEU A 17 -12.88 -6.24 -4.73
CA LEU A 17 -12.14 -6.25 -5.99
C LEU A 17 -12.16 -7.64 -6.63
N TYR A 18 -12.18 -8.68 -5.80
CA TYR A 18 -12.31 -10.08 -6.19
C TYR A 18 -12.94 -10.88 -5.06
N ARG A 19 -13.77 -11.87 -5.40
CA ARG A 19 -14.32 -12.83 -4.44
C ARG A 19 -14.65 -14.14 -5.14
N ASP A 20 -14.37 -15.24 -4.45
CA ASP A 20 -14.88 -16.57 -4.78
C ASP A 20 -15.33 -17.31 -3.50
N ALA A 21 -15.38 -18.64 -3.55
CA ALA A 21 -15.82 -19.48 -2.44
C ALA A 21 -14.84 -19.52 -1.25
N VAL A 22 -13.54 -19.26 -1.46
CA VAL A 22 -12.50 -19.46 -0.44
C VAL A 22 -11.80 -18.18 -0.02
N LEU A 23 -11.79 -17.14 -0.87
CA LEU A 23 -11.10 -15.89 -0.57
C LEU A 23 -11.78 -14.65 -1.16
N ALA A 24 -11.33 -13.50 -0.68
CA ALA A 24 -11.66 -12.20 -1.25
C ALA A 24 -10.47 -11.24 -1.20
N VAL A 25 -10.39 -10.33 -2.18
CA VAL A 25 -9.51 -9.16 -2.15
C VAL A 25 -10.41 -7.94 -2.12
N VAL A 26 -10.16 -7.06 -1.14
CA VAL A 26 -10.93 -5.81 -0.97
C VAL A 26 -10.01 -4.60 -1.07
N ASP A 27 -10.59 -3.45 -1.41
CA ASP A 27 -9.90 -2.16 -1.32
C ASP A 27 -10.06 -1.59 0.10
N LYS A 28 -8.99 -1.71 0.91
CA LYS A 28 -8.99 -1.14 2.25
C LYS A 28 -8.77 0.38 2.16
N PRO A 29 -9.64 1.21 2.74
CA PRO A 29 -9.42 2.66 2.74
C PRO A 29 -8.23 3.05 3.63
N ASN A 30 -7.73 4.25 3.40
CA ASN A 30 -6.80 4.90 4.33
C ASN A 30 -7.49 5.14 5.69
N GLY A 31 -6.75 5.00 6.78
CA GLY A 31 -7.24 5.31 8.12
C GLY A 31 -7.88 4.12 8.84
N LEU A 32 -8.28 3.06 8.13
CA LEU A 32 -8.88 1.87 8.72
C LEU A 32 -7.83 0.85 9.16
N MET A 33 -7.87 0.44 10.43
CA MET A 33 -7.01 -0.63 10.96
C MET A 33 -7.47 -1.99 10.45
N ALA A 34 -6.53 -2.88 10.13
CA ALA A 34 -6.88 -4.21 9.61
C ALA A 34 -7.56 -5.11 10.66
N HIS A 35 -7.13 -5.04 11.92
CA HIS A 35 -7.62 -5.85 13.06
C HIS A 35 -7.28 -5.15 14.39
N ALA A 36 -7.99 -5.55 15.45
CA ALA A 36 -7.67 -5.16 16.81
C ALA A 36 -6.24 -5.56 17.19
N SER A 37 -5.54 -4.64 17.86
CA SER A 37 -4.18 -4.86 18.36
C SER A 37 -3.90 -3.95 19.55
N PRO A 38 -2.84 -4.19 20.34
CA PRO A 38 -2.44 -3.27 21.42
C PRO A 38 -2.18 -1.82 20.94
N MET A 39 -1.94 -1.64 19.64
CA MET A 39 -1.75 -0.32 19.02
C MET A 39 -3.06 0.41 18.71
N ALA A 40 -4.22 -0.22 18.94
CA ALA A 40 -5.53 0.33 18.59
C ALA A 40 -5.92 1.55 19.43
N ARG A 41 -5.38 1.74 20.65
CA ARG A 41 -5.62 2.92 21.51
C ARG A 41 -7.10 3.34 21.60
N GLY A 42 -8.01 2.37 21.77
CA GLY A 42 -9.46 2.63 21.88
C GLY A 42 -10.22 2.61 20.54
N GLU A 43 -9.54 2.37 19.41
CA GLU A 43 -10.21 2.10 18.14
C GLU A 43 -11.11 0.85 18.26
N SER A 44 -12.33 0.95 17.76
CA SER A 44 -13.31 -0.14 17.73
C SER A 44 -13.71 -0.55 16.31
N ASP A 45 -13.23 0.18 15.31
CA ASP A 45 -13.57 -0.02 13.92
C ASP A 45 -12.40 -0.62 13.12
N PHE A 46 -12.60 -1.86 12.66
CA PHE A 46 -11.57 -2.65 12.00
C PHE A 46 -12.08 -3.28 10.70
N ALA A 47 -11.21 -3.32 9.69
CA ALA A 47 -11.54 -3.93 8.40
C ALA A 47 -12.04 -5.37 8.56
N LEU A 48 -11.40 -6.19 9.42
CA LEU A 48 -11.83 -7.57 9.62
C LEU A 48 -13.27 -7.69 10.12
N ASP A 49 -13.68 -6.83 11.05
CA ASP A 49 -15.04 -6.86 11.63
C ASP A 49 -16.07 -6.34 10.62
N ARG A 50 -15.72 -5.30 9.85
CA ARG A 50 -16.54 -4.83 8.73
C ARG A 50 -16.73 -5.92 7.67
N LEU A 51 -15.67 -6.66 7.33
CA LEU A 51 -15.72 -7.73 6.33
C LEU A 51 -16.52 -8.94 6.81
N ARG A 52 -16.41 -9.33 8.08
CA ARG A 52 -17.26 -10.38 8.67
C ARG A 52 -18.74 -10.02 8.54
N ARG A 53 -19.08 -8.76 8.89
CA ARG A 53 -20.43 -8.24 8.71
C ARG A 53 -20.85 -8.20 7.23
N GLN A 54 -19.97 -7.73 6.35
CA GLN A 54 -20.24 -7.58 4.92
C GLN A 54 -20.50 -8.92 4.23
N PHE A 55 -19.72 -9.95 4.59
CA PHE A 55 -19.81 -11.27 3.96
C PHE A 55 -20.75 -12.23 4.69
N GLY A 56 -21.18 -11.89 5.91
CA GLY A 56 -22.00 -12.78 6.75
C GLY A 56 -21.27 -14.08 7.09
N ALA A 57 -19.94 -14.04 7.21
CA ALA A 57 -19.09 -15.21 7.36
C ALA A 57 -17.87 -14.90 8.24
N ASP A 58 -17.21 -15.95 8.72
CA ASP A 58 -15.88 -15.81 9.28
C ASP A 58 -14.89 -15.38 8.21
N VAL A 59 -13.99 -14.48 8.59
CA VAL A 59 -12.97 -13.90 7.73
C VAL A 59 -11.64 -13.90 8.46
N PHE A 60 -10.58 -14.24 7.75
CA PHE A 60 -9.21 -14.33 8.26
C PHE A 60 -8.26 -13.55 7.35
N LEU A 61 -7.36 -12.76 7.95
CA LEU A 61 -6.36 -11.99 7.21
C LEU A 61 -5.24 -12.91 6.69
N ALA A 62 -4.95 -12.87 5.39
CA ALA A 62 -3.74 -13.51 4.83
C ALA A 62 -2.49 -12.66 5.06
N HIS A 63 -2.64 -11.34 5.07
CA HIS A 63 -1.60 -10.37 5.41
C HIS A 63 -2.23 -9.12 6.06
N ARG A 64 -1.39 -8.15 6.41
CA ARG A 64 -1.83 -6.88 7.00
C ARG A 64 -1.33 -5.71 6.17
N LEU A 65 -2.13 -4.65 6.16
CA LEU A 65 -1.72 -3.31 5.76
C LEU A 65 -1.68 -2.41 7.00
N ASP A 66 -0.79 -1.41 7.00
CA ASP A 66 -0.83 -0.36 8.02
C ASP A 66 -2.17 0.37 8.00
N ARG A 67 -2.57 0.95 9.14
CA ARG A 67 -3.77 1.78 9.25
C ARG A 67 -3.86 2.83 8.14
N ALA A 68 -2.76 3.55 7.92
CA ALA A 68 -2.68 4.64 6.95
C ALA A 68 -2.35 4.16 5.51
N THR A 69 -2.22 2.87 5.24
CA THR A 69 -2.02 2.36 3.87
C THR A 69 -3.35 1.95 3.28
N SER A 70 -3.69 2.41 2.08
CA SER A 70 -4.89 1.99 1.34
C SER A 70 -4.60 0.83 0.36
N GLY A 71 -5.62 0.25 -0.27
CA GLY A 71 -5.46 -0.69 -1.38
C GLY A 71 -5.75 -2.15 -1.03
N CYS A 72 -5.27 -3.06 -1.89
CA CYS A 72 -5.54 -4.50 -1.83
C CYS A 72 -5.24 -5.12 -0.46
N LEU A 73 -6.29 -5.65 0.18
CA LEU A 73 -6.22 -6.49 1.37
C LEU A 73 -6.80 -7.87 1.03
N LEU A 74 -5.96 -8.90 1.08
CA LEU A 74 -6.36 -10.29 0.85
C LEU A 74 -6.82 -10.95 2.15
N VAL A 75 -8.01 -11.54 2.09
CA VAL A 75 -8.64 -12.30 3.17
C VAL A 75 -9.13 -13.65 2.68
N ALA A 76 -9.28 -14.61 3.60
CA ALA A 76 -9.86 -15.91 3.32
C ALA A 76 -11.08 -16.17 4.22
N PHE A 77 -11.96 -17.06 3.78
CA PHE A 77 -13.14 -17.52 4.53
C PHE A 77 -12.85 -18.75 5.39
N ASP A 78 -11.64 -19.31 5.26
CA ASP A 78 -11.15 -20.44 6.06
C ASP A 78 -9.76 -20.12 6.66
N ARG A 79 -9.51 -20.64 7.86
CA ARG A 79 -8.26 -20.42 8.60
C ARG A 79 -7.08 -21.14 7.94
N GLY A 80 -7.30 -22.34 7.40
CA GLY A 80 -6.29 -23.11 6.67
C GLY A 80 -5.84 -22.38 5.41
N ILE A 81 -6.81 -21.88 4.63
CA ILE A 81 -6.54 -21.07 3.44
C ILE A 81 -5.80 -19.77 3.80
N ALA A 82 -6.20 -19.05 4.85
CA ALA A 82 -5.48 -17.86 5.30
C ALA A 82 -4.03 -18.18 5.71
N ALA A 83 -3.81 -19.31 6.38
CA ALA A 83 -2.47 -19.74 6.78
C ALA A 83 -1.59 -20.09 5.57
N GLU A 84 -2.16 -20.74 4.55
CA GLU A 84 -1.47 -21.05 3.30
C GLU A 84 -1.08 -19.79 2.53
N LEU A 85 -2.03 -18.87 2.33
CA LEU A 85 -1.76 -17.57 1.73
C LEU A 85 -0.69 -16.80 2.53
N GLY A 86 -0.78 -16.83 3.87
CA GLY A 86 0.24 -16.25 4.75
C GLY A 86 1.63 -16.86 4.55
N ARG A 87 1.73 -18.18 4.34
CA ARG A 87 2.99 -18.85 3.96
C ARG A 87 3.48 -18.37 2.61
N ALA A 88 2.61 -18.19 1.62
CA ALA A 88 3.00 -17.64 0.32
C ALA A 88 3.60 -16.22 0.45
N PHE A 89 3.03 -15.36 1.29
CA PHE A 89 3.62 -14.05 1.61
C PHE A 89 5.02 -14.17 2.25
N MET A 90 5.20 -15.10 3.20
CA MET A 90 6.49 -15.32 3.86
C MET A 90 7.54 -15.89 2.90
N ALA A 91 7.13 -16.75 1.97
CA ALA A 91 7.96 -17.37 0.96
C ALA A 91 8.21 -16.48 -0.27
N ARG A 92 7.75 -15.21 -0.25
CA ARG A 92 7.84 -14.26 -1.38
C ARG A 92 7.11 -14.73 -2.65
N GLY A 93 6.17 -15.66 -2.53
CA GLY A 93 5.31 -16.12 -3.64
C GLY A 93 4.14 -15.19 -3.96
N VAL A 94 4.12 -13.99 -3.39
CA VAL A 94 3.10 -12.95 -3.64
C VAL A 94 3.78 -11.70 -4.15
N ASP A 95 3.42 -11.30 -5.36
CA ASP A 95 3.84 -10.06 -5.98
C ASP A 95 3.04 -8.91 -5.39
N LYS A 96 3.74 -7.93 -4.83
CA LYS A 96 3.13 -6.77 -4.20
C LYS A 96 3.63 -5.52 -4.90
N THR A 97 2.72 -4.78 -5.53
CA THR A 97 3.04 -3.49 -6.14
C THR A 97 2.29 -2.39 -5.42
N TYR A 98 3.02 -1.35 -5.03
CA TYR A 98 2.48 -0.17 -4.36
C TYR A 98 2.72 1.07 -5.21
N LEU A 99 1.83 2.06 -5.07
CA LEU A 99 2.07 3.43 -5.47
C LEU A 99 2.42 4.26 -4.24
N ALA A 100 3.41 5.14 -4.38
CA ALA A 100 3.86 6.03 -3.31
C ALA A 100 4.19 7.43 -3.85
N LEU A 101 3.85 8.48 -3.12
CA LEU A 101 4.38 9.82 -3.37
C LEU A 101 5.48 10.14 -2.34
N CYS A 102 6.69 10.44 -2.80
CA CYS A 102 7.81 10.79 -1.93
C CYS A 102 8.34 12.21 -2.16
N ARG A 103 9.11 12.74 -1.20
CA ARG A 103 9.87 13.98 -1.41
C ARG A 103 11.10 13.75 -2.29
N GLY A 104 11.47 14.79 -3.03
CA GLY A 104 12.66 14.79 -3.88
C GLY A 104 12.47 13.96 -5.16
N TRP A 105 13.56 13.89 -5.92
CA TRP A 105 13.65 13.14 -7.18
C TRP A 105 14.71 12.05 -7.03
N PRO A 106 14.33 10.82 -6.62
CA PRO A 106 15.27 9.71 -6.64
C PRO A 106 15.71 9.39 -8.07
N GLU A 107 16.72 8.54 -8.18
CA GLU A 107 17.09 7.88 -9.43
C GLU A 107 15.86 7.20 -10.08
N ALA A 108 15.90 7.03 -11.40
CA ALA A 108 14.77 6.46 -12.15
C ALA A 108 14.39 5.06 -11.64
N ARG A 109 15.38 4.27 -11.24
CA ARG A 109 15.22 2.97 -10.58
C ARG A 109 16.26 2.87 -9.47
N PHE A 110 15.84 2.42 -8.29
CA PHE A 110 16.75 2.20 -7.17
C PHE A 110 16.23 1.09 -6.26
N SER A 111 17.11 0.53 -5.46
CA SER A 111 16.77 -0.49 -4.48
C SER A 111 17.27 -0.08 -3.10
N VAL A 112 16.49 -0.40 -2.07
CA VAL A 112 16.94 -0.24 -0.68
C VAL A 112 17.03 -1.62 -0.06
N ASP A 113 18.25 -2.13 0.05
CA ASP A 113 18.59 -3.32 0.84
C ASP A 113 19.07 -2.87 2.23
N HIS A 114 18.13 -2.76 3.16
CA HIS A 114 18.43 -2.33 4.51
C HIS A 114 17.61 -3.13 5.53
N PRO A 115 18.25 -3.97 6.36
CA PRO A 115 17.57 -4.77 7.36
C PRO A 115 16.73 -3.94 8.34
N LEU A 116 15.54 -4.44 8.67
CA LEU A 116 14.57 -3.76 9.52
C LEU A 116 14.20 -4.62 10.73
N ASP A 117 14.06 -3.97 11.88
CA ASP A 117 13.50 -4.57 13.09
C ASP A 117 12.00 -4.89 12.93
N GLY A 118 11.44 -5.64 13.89
CA GLY A 118 10.05 -6.05 13.91
C GLY A 118 9.06 -4.99 14.44
N GLY A 119 9.53 -3.77 14.73
CA GLY A 119 8.75 -2.72 15.39
C GLY A 119 8.89 -2.71 16.92
N PRO A 120 7.99 -2.01 17.64
CA PRO A 120 8.08 -1.82 19.09
C PRO A 120 8.21 -3.15 19.85
N GLY A 121 9.22 -3.24 20.72
CA GLY A 121 9.51 -4.45 21.51
C GLY A 121 10.14 -5.61 20.73
N LYS A 122 10.49 -5.43 19.45
CA LYS A 122 11.08 -6.47 18.59
C LYS A 122 12.34 -5.97 17.89
N PRO A 123 13.48 -5.80 18.61
CA PRO A 123 14.67 -5.13 18.11
C PRO A 123 15.46 -5.96 17.06
N GLU A 124 15.22 -7.26 16.97
CA GLU A 124 15.89 -8.15 16.02
C GLU A 124 15.64 -7.69 14.57
N LYS A 125 16.71 -7.30 13.88
CA LYS A 125 16.67 -6.90 12.47
C LYS A 125 16.65 -8.12 11.56
N LYS A 126 15.78 -8.09 10.56
CA LYS A 126 15.69 -9.12 9.51
C LYS A 126 15.95 -8.51 8.15
N PRO A 127 16.50 -9.27 7.19
CA PRO A 127 16.70 -8.79 5.83
C PRO A 127 15.42 -8.21 5.24
N ALA A 128 15.59 -7.08 4.53
CA ALA A 128 14.50 -6.37 3.89
C ALA A 128 14.98 -5.65 2.64
N LEU A 129 14.35 -5.94 1.52
CA LEU A 129 14.65 -5.38 0.21
C LEU A 129 13.37 -4.82 -0.43
N THR A 130 13.46 -3.59 -0.95
CA THR A 130 12.41 -2.96 -1.75
C THR A 130 13.00 -2.35 -3.01
N HIS A 131 12.39 -2.65 -4.15
CA HIS A 131 12.70 -2.01 -5.43
C HIS A 131 11.73 -0.86 -5.70
N PHE A 132 12.26 0.21 -6.25
CA PHE A 132 11.52 1.42 -6.58
C PHE A 132 11.76 1.81 -8.03
N GLU A 133 10.70 2.28 -8.68
CA GLU A 133 10.73 2.84 -10.02
C GLU A 133 10.01 4.19 -9.97
N ARG A 134 10.69 5.26 -10.41
CA ARG A 134 10.12 6.59 -10.50
C ARG A 134 9.28 6.69 -11.76
N LEU A 135 7.98 6.86 -11.59
CA LEU A 135 7.02 7.00 -12.68
C LEU A 135 6.99 8.42 -13.21
N ALA A 136 7.03 9.41 -12.31
CA ALA A 136 7.07 10.80 -12.69
C ALA A 136 7.64 11.69 -11.58
N THR A 137 8.02 12.90 -11.96
CA THR A 137 8.52 13.96 -11.09
C THR A 137 7.61 15.17 -11.18
N ALA A 138 7.40 15.85 -10.05
CA ALA A 138 6.71 17.13 -10.01
C ALA A 138 7.47 18.12 -9.10
N GLU A 139 7.21 19.40 -9.31
CA GLU A 139 7.72 20.50 -8.48
C GLU A 139 6.60 21.48 -8.16
N LEU A 140 6.65 22.02 -6.95
CA LEU A 140 5.88 23.19 -6.56
C LEU A 140 6.80 24.40 -6.44
N PRO A 141 6.36 25.61 -6.86
CA PRO A 141 7.11 26.85 -6.72
C PRO A 141 7.08 27.38 -5.27
N VAL A 142 7.46 26.50 -4.33
CA VAL A 142 7.49 26.77 -2.89
C VAL A 142 8.86 26.33 -2.35
N PRO A 143 9.66 27.24 -1.79
CA PRO A 143 10.98 26.90 -1.27
C PRO A 143 10.95 25.93 -0.08
N SER A 144 11.82 24.92 -0.09
CA SER A 144 11.85 23.91 0.98
C SER A 144 13.22 23.27 1.20
N GLY A 145 13.77 23.49 2.39
CA GLY A 145 15.01 22.86 2.86
C GLY A 145 16.23 23.20 2.01
N GLY A 146 16.41 24.48 1.69
CA GLY A 146 17.56 25.00 0.93
C GLY A 146 17.36 25.00 -0.59
N PHE A 147 16.22 24.52 -1.09
CA PHE A 147 15.87 24.53 -2.51
C PHE A 147 14.81 25.58 -2.81
N GLU A 148 14.87 26.18 -4.00
CA GLU A 148 13.90 27.18 -4.50
C GLU A 148 12.50 26.58 -4.74
N THR A 149 12.44 25.30 -5.08
CA THR A 149 11.19 24.56 -5.32
C THR A 149 11.05 23.35 -4.39
N THR A 150 9.82 22.87 -4.23
CA THR A 150 9.53 21.63 -3.50
C THR A 150 9.31 20.50 -4.48
N ARG A 151 10.23 19.52 -4.47
CA ARG A 151 10.21 18.34 -5.35
C ARG A 151 9.41 17.18 -4.79
N PHE A 152 8.66 16.52 -5.67
CA PHE A 152 7.93 15.28 -5.42
C PHE A 152 8.19 14.25 -6.52
N SER A 153 8.05 12.97 -6.18
CA SER A 153 8.04 11.90 -7.17
C SER A 153 6.94 10.89 -6.90
N LEU A 154 6.25 10.46 -7.96
CA LEU A 154 5.37 9.30 -7.95
C LEU A 154 6.23 8.06 -8.21
N LEU A 155 6.16 7.10 -7.29
CA LEU A 155 6.93 5.86 -7.34
C LEU A 155 6.00 4.66 -7.44
N ARG A 156 6.46 3.66 -8.20
CA ARG A 156 6.05 2.27 -8.05
C ARG A 156 7.02 1.58 -7.10
N CYS A 157 6.51 0.86 -6.11
CA CYS A 157 7.34 0.16 -5.12
C CYS A 157 7.00 -1.34 -5.11
N ARG A 158 8.04 -2.19 -5.13
CA ARG A 158 7.92 -3.65 -5.07
C ARG A 158 8.77 -4.18 -3.91
N PRO A 159 8.19 -4.34 -2.71
CA PRO A 159 8.89 -4.94 -1.58
C PRO A 159 8.95 -6.46 -1.75
N GLU A 160 10.15 -7.04 -1.75
CA GLU A 160 10.28 -8.51 -1.77
C GLU A 160 9.79 -9.13 -0.46
N THR A 161 10.18 -8.51 0.65
CA THR A 161 9.79 -8.91 2.01
C THR A 161 8.54 -8.14 2.50
N GLY A 162 8.08 -8.46 3.71
CA GLY A 162 6.91 -7.82 4.33
C GLY A 162 7.21 -7.32 5.75
N ARG A 163 8.34 -6.64 5.97
CA ARG A 163 8.72 -6.14 7.30
C ARG A 163 7.83 -4.99 7.75
N TRP A 164 7.80 -4.75 9.06
CA TRP A 164 6.97 -3.71 9.66
C TRP A 164 7.29 -2.33 9.05
N ARG A 165 6.29 -1.72 8.42
CA ARG A 165 6.38 -0.40 7.75
C ARG A 165 7.53 -0.32 6.73
N GLN A 166 7.84 -1.41 6.04
CA GLN A 166 9.05 -1.55 5.23
C GLN A 166 9.27 -0.41 4.22
N ILE A 167 8.33 -0.20 3.29
CA ILE A 167 8.44 0.85 2.26
C ILE A 167 8.70 2.22 2.90
N ARG A 168 7.95 2.54 3.97
CA ARG A 168 8.04 3.81 4.69
C ARG A 168 9.42 4.03 5.30
N ARG A 169 9.97 2.99 5.92
CA ARG A 169 11.30 3.02 6.56
C ARG A 169 12.43 3.00 5.55
N HIS A 170 12.28 2.29 4.44
CA HIS A 170 13.25 2.29 3.34
C HIS A 170 13.30 3.65 2.63
N LEU A 171 12.15 4.24 2.34
CA LEU A 171 12.08 5.60 1.81
C LEU A 171 12.68 6.64 2.77
N LYS A 172 12.47 6.48 4.09
CA LYS A 172 13.17 7.29 5.09
C LYS A 172 14.68 7.08 5.07
N HIS A 173 15.14 5.83 5.02
CA HIS A 173 16.57 5.50 4.98
C HIS A 173 17.26 6.11 3.76
N ALA A 174 16.58 6.08 2.60
CA ALA A 174 17.06 6.69 1.36
C ALA A 174 16.82 8.21 1.26
N MET A 175 16.38 8.88 2.34
CA MET A 175 16.08 10.32 2.38
C MET A 175 14.97 10.80 1.42
N HIS A 176 14.20 9.87 0.86
CA HIS A 176 13.02 10.09 0.04
C HIS A 176 11.74 9.89 0.86
N HIS A 177 11.62 10.62 1.98
CA HIS A 177 10.48 10.52 2.90
C HIS A 177 9.12 10.48 2.19
N LEU A 178 8.29 9.50 2.59
CA LEU A 178 6.93 9.34 2.09
C LEU A 178 6.04 10.52 2.50
N VAL A 179 5.29 11.08 1.55
CA VAL A 179 4.40 12.22 1.80
C VAL A 179 3.18 11.78 2.62
N GLY A 180 2.87 12.55 3.64
CA GLY A 180 1.77 12.30 4.57
C GLY A 180 2.07 11.24 5.64
N ASP A 181 3.28 10.67 5.67
CA ASP A 181 3.69 9.79 6.75
C ASP A 181 4.05 10.61 8.01
N SER A 182 3.32 10.40 9.10
CA SER A 182 3.56 11.11 10.37
C SER A 182 4.66 10.50 11.24
N SER A 183 5.08 9.26 10.98
CA SER A 183 6.08 8.54 11.80
C SER A 183 7.47 8.48 11.14
N HIS A 184 7.50 8.36 9.81
CA HIS A 184 8.74 8.23 9.04
C HIS A 184 8.85 9.28 7.92
N GLY A 185 7.89 10.20 7.81
CA GLY A 185 7.90 11.27 6.83
C GLY A 185 8.65 12.52 7.30
N ASP A 186 8.51 13.58 6.51
CA ASP A 186 9.11 14.88 6.78
C ASP A 186 8.03 15.91 7.14
N GLY A 187 8.02 16.38 8.38
CA GLY A 187 6.99 17.29 8.88
C GLY A 187 6.86 18.59 8.07
N ARG A 188 7.97 19.13 7.54
CA ARG A 188 7.94 20.33 6.70
C ARG A 188 7.29 20.02 5.35
N ARG A 189 7.66 18.91 4.70
CA ARG A 189 7.06 18.53 3.40
C ARG A 189 5.60 18.12 3.55
N ASN A 190 5.24 17.46 4.64
CA ASN A 190 3.84 17.14 4.95
C ASN A 190 3.00 18.41 5.17
N ARG A 191 3.58 19.46 5.77
CA ARG A 191 2.91 20.76 5.90
C ARG A 191 2.69 21.41 4.54
N ILE A 192 3.71 21.42 3.68
CA ILE A 192 3.59 21.97 2.31
C ILE A 192 2.55 21.18 1.51
N ALA A 193 2.61 19.85 1.50
CA ALA A 193 1.64 19.00 0.80
C ALA A 193 0.20 19.25 1.31
N ARG A 194 0.00 19.45 2.61
CA ARG A 194 -1.31 19.82 3.15
C ARG A 194 -1.79 21.17 2.63
N MET A 195 -0.96 22.20 2.75
CA MET A 195 -1.37 23.57 2.43
C MET A 195 -1.53 23.81 0.92
N GLN A 196 -0.68 23.19 0.10
CA GLN A 196 -0.62 23.43 -1.34
C GLN A 196 -1.41 22.39 -2.14
N LEU A 197 -1.41 21.13 -1.68
CA LEU A 197 -2.03 20.01 -2.41
C LEU A 197 -3.31 19.48 -1.74
N GLY A 198 -3.65 19.94 -0.53
CA GLY A 198 -4.81 19.44 0.21
C GLY A 198 -4.67 17.98 0.64
N VAL A 199 -3.44 17.49 0.81
CA VAL A 199 -3.18 16.09 1.20
C VAL A 199 -3.18 15.96 2.72
N HIS A 200 -4.12 15.18 3.26
CA HIS A 200 -4.29 14.98 4.71
C HIS A 200 -3.98 13.55 5.18
N ARG A 201 -3.52 12.69 4.27
CA ARG A 201 -3.25 11.26 4.51
C ARG A 201 -1.86 10.86 4.05
N MET A 202 -1.46 9.65 4.42
CA MET A 202 -0.28 9.00 3.86
C MET A 202 -0.56 8.53 2.42
N LEU A 203 0.30 8.95 1.48
CA LEU A 203 0.22 8.60 0.06
C LEU A 203 0.99 7.30 -0.22
N LEU A 204 0.51 6.21 0.36
CA LEU A 204 0.95 4.85 0.07
C LEU A 204 -0.27 3.95 -0.18
N HIS A 205 -0.31 3.33 -1.34
CA HIS A 205 -1.44 2.54 -1.80
C HIS A 205 -0.97 1.17 -2.31
N ALA A 206 -1.48 0.09 -1.72
CA ALA A 206 -1.26 -1.31 -2.13
C ALA A 206 -2.03 -1.56 -3.43
N TRP A 207 -1.45 -1.09 -4.53
CA TRP A 207 -2.12 -0.95 -5.82
C TRP A 207 -2.45 -2.29 -6.46
N GLN A 208 -1.54 -3.27 -6.39
CA GLN A 208 -1.78 -4.57 -7.01
C GLN A 208 -1.20 -5.72 -6.19
N LEU A 209 -1.95 -6.82 -6.12
CA LEU A 209 -1.50 -8.11 -5.60
C LEU A 209 -1.58 -9.17 -6.68
N GLY A 210 -0.51 -9.96 -6.81
CA GLY A 210 -0.47 -11.13 -7.67
C GLY A 210 -0.06 -12.37 -6.89
N PHE A 211 -0.84 -13.45 -6.97
CA PHE A 211 -0.60 -14.68 -6.21
C PHE A 211 -1.24 -15.90 -6.90
N ALA A 212 -0.77 -17.10 -6.57
CA ALA A 212 -1.44 -18.33 -6.98
C ALA A 212 -2.68 -18.56 -6.10
N HIS A 213 -3.82 -18.85 -6.72
CA HIS A 213 -5.02 -19.22 -5.99
C HIS A 213 -4.77 -20.51 -5.20
N PRO A 214 -5.09 -20.58 -3.89
CA PRO A 214 -4.67 -21.67 -3.00
C PRO A 214 -5.29 -23.03 -3.36
N VAL A 215 -6.51 -23.04 -3.93
CA VAL A 215 -7.16 -24.29 -4.39
C VAL A 215 -6.81 -24.65 -5.83
N SER A 216 -7.02 -23.75 -6.80
CA SER A 216 -6.84 -24.07 -8.22
C SER A 216 -5.41 -23.93 -8.74
N GLY A 217 -4.50 -23.30 -8.00
CA GLY A 217 -3.16 -22.94 -8.46
C GLY A 217 -3.13 -21.83 -9.53
N ALA A 218 -4.28 -21.40 -10.05
CA ALA A 218 -4.37 -20.40 -11.11
C ALA A 218 -3.79 -19.06 -10.64
N ARG A 219 -3.04 -18.39 -11.51
CA ARG A 219 -2.48 -17.08 -11.20
C ARG A 219 -3.60 -16.03 -11.17
N LEU A 220 -3.74 -15.35 -10.03
CA LEU A 220 -4.61 -14.20 -9.86
C LEU A 220 -3.79 -12.92 -9.80
N VAL A 221 -4.31 -11.87 -10.43
CA VAL A 221 -3.80 -10.50 -10.33
C VAL A 221 -4.99 -9.58 -10.05
N VAL A 222 -4.97 -8.90 -8.91
CA VAL A 222 -6.05 -8.01 -8.46
C VAL A 222 -5.50 -6.63 -8.20
N THR A 223 -6.15 -5.62 -8.80
CA THR A 223 -5.75 -4.21 -8.72
C THR A 223 -6.79 -3.42 -7.96
N ALA A 224 -6.35 -2.66 -6.96
CA ALA A 224 -7.15 -1.62 -6.29
C ALA A 224 -6.94 -0.31 -7.06
N PRO A 225 -7.99 0.30 -7.64
CA PRO A 225 -7.84 1.58 -8.30
C PRO A 225 -7.53 2.68 -7.27
N PRO A 226 -6.54 3.56 -7.53
CA PRO A 226 -6.32 4.71 -6.66
C PRO A 226 -7.58 5.58 -6.60
N ASP A 227 -7.95 6.00 -5.40
CA ASP A 227 -9.14 6.81 -5.17
C ASP A 227 -9.02 8.22 -5.80
N ALA A 228 -10.13 8.97 -5.77
CA ALA A 228 -10.20 10.30 -6.36
C ALA A 228 -9.19 11.31 -5.77
N GLU A 229 -8.66 11.09 -4.57
CA GLU A 229 -7.63 11.95 -4.00
C GLU A 229 -6.29 11.81 -4.74
N TRP A 230 -5.94 10.60 -5.19
CA TRP A 230 -4.76 10.39 -6.04
C TRP A 230 -4.89 11.08 -7.39
N ARG A 231 -6.08 11.05 -8.01
CA ARG A 231 -6.32 11.74 -9.28
C ARG A 231 -6.22 13.26 -9.13
N ARG A 232 -6.87 13.83 -8.12
CA ARG A 232 -6.74 15.26 -7.78
C ARG A 232 -5.31 15.67 -7.48
N LEU A 233 -4.54 14.80 -6.83
CA LEU A 233 -3.13 15.01 -6.57
C LEU A 233 -2.34 15.08 -7.88
N CYS A 234 -2.57 14.17 -8.81
CA CYS A 234 -1.94 14.19 -10.14
C CYS A 234 -2.24 15.51 -10.87
N GLU A 235 -3.51 15.94 -10.92
CA GLU A 235 -3.92 17.21 -11.52
C GLU A 235 -3.17 18.41 -10.90
N ARG A 236 -3.13 18.49 -9.56
CA ARG A 236 -2.44 19.59 -8.84
C ARG A 236 -0.93 19.60 -9.04
N LEU A 237 -0.33 18.46 -9.34
CA LEU A 237 1.10 18.30 -9.57
C LEU A 237 1.46 18.32 -11.08
N GLY A 238 0.48 18.45 -11.98
CA GLY A 238 0.70 18.37 -13.41
C GLY A 238 1.19 16.99 -13.87
N LEU A 239 0.86 15.93 -13.13
CA LEU A 239 1.20 14.55 -13.48
C LEU A 239 0.09 13.93 -14.33
N ASP A 240 0.45 13.11 -15.31
CA ASP A 240 -0.50 12.33 -16.09
C ASP A 240 -1.24 11.32 -15.18
N PRO A 241 -2.58 11.41 -15.02
CA PRO A 241 -3.34 10.46 -14.23
C PRO A 241 -3.30 9.03 -14.78
N ALA A 242 -2.99 8.83 -16.07
CA ALA A 242 -2.86 7.50 -16.65
C ALA A 242 -1.76 6.66 -15.97
N LEU A 243 -0.80 7.29 -15.30
CA LEU A 243 0.23 6.62 -14.50
C LEU A 243 -0.34 5.85 -13.30
N LEU A 244 -1.56 6.18 -12.85
CA LEU A 244 -2.26 5.50 -11.76
C LEU A 244 -2.96 4.21 -12.23
N ASP A 245 -3.22 4.10 -13.53
CA ASP A 245 -3.93 3.00 -14.16
C ASP A 245 -3.02 2.12 -15.03
N ALA A 246 -1.83 2.63 -15.40
CA ALA A 246 -0.86 1.96 -16.24
C ALA A 246 -0.44 0.62 -15.61
N ALA A 247 -0.86 -0.48 -16.24
CA ALA A 247 -0.52 -1.85 -15.84
C ALA A 247 0.98 -1.97 -15.50
N PRO A 248 1.36 -2.79 -14.49
CA PRO A 248 2.76 -3.10 -14.33
C PRO A 248 3.23 -3.67 -15.66
N MET A 249 4.28 -3.08 -16.23
CA MET A 249 4.98 -3.71 -17.36
C MET A 249 5.35 -5.13 -16.91
N ASP A 250 4.67 -6.12 -17.47
CA ASP A 250 5.01 -7.52 -17.28
C ASP A 250 6.46 -7.70 -17.74
N GLY A 251 7.25 -8.43 -16.94
CA GLY A 251 8.54 -8.93 -17.37
C GLY A 251 9.69 -7.92 -17.34
N ALA A 252 10.33 -7.84 -16.17
CA ALA A 252 11.75 -8.08 -16.13
C ALA A 252 12.01 -8.80 -14.81
N ALA A 253 12.22 -10.12 -14.89
CA ALA A 253 13.08 -10.76 -13.92
C ALA A 253 14.33 -9.88 -13.81
N ALA A 254 14.68 -9.47 -12.59
CA ALA A 254 15.95 -8.81 -12.36
C ALA A 254 17.07 -9.71 -12.94
N PRO A 255 18.13 -9.12 -13.55
CA PRO A 255 19.23 -9.89 -14.13
C PRO A 255 19.88 -10.83 -13.12
#